data_AF-A0A946W605-F1
#
_entry.id   AF-A0A946W605-F1
#
_cell.length_a   1.000
_cell.length_b   1.000
_cell.length_c   1.000
_cell.angle_alpha   90.00
_cell.angle_beta   90.00
_cell.angle_gamma   90.00
#
_symmetry.space_group_name_H-M   'P 1'
#
loop_
_entity.id
_entity.type
_entity.pdbx_description
1 polymer ?
#
loop_
_entity_poly.entity_id
_entity_poly.type
_entity_poly.pdbx_seq_one_letter_code
_entity_poly.pdbx_strand_id
1 'polypeptide(L)' 'MLIEKETESFDKTGLITDSIIKLHRLTTIPKKLIKRKLGEANPILVKKIKSNLVQLFELDKNI' A
#
# COMPACT_ATOMS: atom_id res chain seq x y z
N MET A 1 8.90 1.44 -8.10
CA MET A 1 7.57 0.82 -8.34
C MET A 1 6.45 1.69 -7.76
N LEU A 2 5.39 1.89 -8.53
CA LEU A 2 4.17 2.64 -8.18
C LEU A 2 2.95 1.70 -8.28
N ILE A 3 1.97 1.86 -7.39
CA ILE A 3 0.64 1.26 -7.57
C ILE A 3 -0.32 2.40 -7.90
N GLU A 4 -0.86 2.38 -9.12
CA GLU A 4 -1.71 3.41 -9.69
C GLU A 4 -3.21 3.04 -9.63
N LYS A 5 -4.04 4.09 -9.74
CA LYS A 5 -5.51 4.09 -9.60
C LYS A 5 -6.23 3.10 -10.52
N GLU A 6 -5.72 2.87 -11.73
CA GLU A 6 -6.36 1.97 -12.72
C GLU A 6 -6.36 0.50 -12.29
N THR A 7 -5.73 0.18 -11.17
CA THR A 7 -5.99 -1.08 -10.48
C THR A 7 -7.36 -0.99 -9.80
N GLU A 8 -8.35 -1.77 -10.25
CA GLU A 8 -9.76 -1.95 -9.77
C GLU A 8 -9.98 -2.10 -8.25
N SER A 9 -9.39 -1.26 -7.40
CA SER A 9 -9.26 -1.54 -5.97
C SER A 9 -9.08 -0.28 -5.10
N PHE A 10 -8.93 0.90 -5.69
CA PHE A 10 -8.84 2.15 -4.91
C PHE A 10 -10.20 2.68 -4.45
N ASP A 11 -11.29 2.34 -5.15
CA ASP A 11 -12.64 2.85 -4.85
C ASP A 11 -13.18 2.41 -3.48
N LYS A 12 -12.61 1.35 -2.90
CA LYS A 12 -12.99 0.82 -1.57
C LYS A 12 -12.07 1.29 -0.44
N THR A 13 -11.15 2.23 -0.72
CA THR A 13 -10.16 2.65 0.28
C THR A 13 -10.70 3.66 1.29
N GLY A 14 -11.78 4.37 0.98
CA GLY A 14 -12.30 5.46 1.82
C GLY A 14 -11.52 6.78 1.68
N LEU A 15 -10.54 6.83 0.76
CA LEU A 15 -9.84 8.07 0.42
C LEU A 15 -10.75 8.96 -0.43
N ILE A 16 -10.80 10.24 -0.08
CA ILE A 16 -11.65 11.24 -0.77
C ILE A 16 -11.13 11.53 -2.18
N THR A 17 -9.82 11.34 -2.41
CA THR A 17 -9.15 11.69 -3.64
C THR A 17 -8.39 10.50 -4.21
N ASP A 18 -8.25 10.50 -5.53
CA ASP A 18 -7.35 9.62 -6.25
C ASP A 18 -5.95 9.68 -5.64
N SER A 19 -5.35 8.50 -5.47
CA SER A 19 -4.13 8.35 -4.68
C SER A 19 -3.21 7.29 -5.30
N ILE A 20 -1.92 7.41 -5.02
CA ILE A 20 -0.89 6.44 -5.43
C ILE A 20 -0.12 5.96 -4.21
N ILE A 21 0.29 4.69 -4.21
CA ILE A 21 1.16 4.12 -3.16
C ILE A 21 2.58 3.99 -3.72
N LYS A 22 3.51 4.71 -3.11
CA LYS A 22 4.94 4.70 -3.47
C LYS A 22 5.69 3.68 -2.61
N LEU A 23 5.69 2.41 -3.01
CA LEU A 23 6.30 1.32 -2.23
C LEU A 23 7.80 1.50 -1.95
N HIS A 24 8.51 2.14 -2.87
CA HIS A 24 9.93 2.47 -2.72
C HIS A 24 10.21 3.53 -1.63
N ARG A 25 9.17 4.15 -1.03
CA ARG A 25 9.28 5.09 0.09
C ARG A 25 8.83 4.48 1.41
N LEU A 26 8.95 3.16 1.56
CA LEU A 26 8.63 2.48 2.81
C LEU A 26 9.57 2.98 3.92
N THR A 27 9.00 3.30 5.08
CA THR A 27 9.76 3.76 6.24
C THR A 27 9.08 3.35 7.54
N THR A 28 9.87 3.22 8.60
CA THR A 28 9.39 2.94 9.96
C THR A 28 9.15 4.27 10.69
N ILE A 29 7.93 4.49 11.19
CA ILE A 29 7.59 5.70 11.94
C ILE A 29 7.11 5.39 13.37
N PRO A 30 7.41 6.26 14.36
CA PRO A 30 6.78 6.17 15.67
C PRO A 30 5.25 6.32 15.59
N LYS A 31 4.51 5.48 16.32
CA LYS A 31 3.03 5.50 16.33
C LYS A 31 2.44 6.87 16.69
N LYS A 32 3.12 7.65 17.54
CA LYS A 32 2.73 9.01 17.93
C LYS A 32 2.62 10.00 16.76
N LEU A 33 3.22 9.71 15.60
CA LEU A 33 3.11 10.55 14.40
C LEU A 33 1.82 10.29 13.61
N ILE A 34 1.10 9.20 13.90
CA ILE A 34 -0.14 8.84 13.20
C ILE A 34 -1.29 9.65 13.79
N LYS A 35 -1.86 10.58 13.02
CA LYS A 35 -2.92 11.47 13.48
C LYS A 35 -4.31 10.84 13.52
N ARG A 36 -4.68 10.09 12.46
CA ARG A 36 -6.01 9.46 12.32
C ARG A 36 -6.00 8.34 11.26
N LYS A 37 -7.00 7.45 11.30
CA LYS A 37 -7.31 6.50 10.21
C LYS A 37 -8.05 7.25 9.10
N LEU A 38 -7.56 7.14 7.87
CA LEU A 38 -8.20 7.77 6.69
C LEU A 38 -9.09 6.79 5.92
N GLY A 39 -8.88 5.49 6.11
CA GLY A 39 -9.46 4.48 5.25
C GLY A 39 -8.84 3.11 5.52
N GLU A 40 -9.09 2.18 4.61
CA GLU A 40 -8.59 0.81 4.71
C GLU A 40 -8.30 0.23 3.32
N ALA A 41 -7.15 -0.44 3.16
CA ALA A 41 -6.85 -1.12 1.92
C ALA A 41 -7.65 -2.42 1.82
N ASN A 42 -8.36 -2.62 0.71
CA ASN A 42 -9.09 -3.87 0.50
C ASN A 42 -8.13 -5.07 0.30
N PRO A 43 -8.60 -6.31 0.45
CA PRO A 43 -7.74 -7.50 0.37
C PRO A 43 -6.97 -7.66 -0.95
N ILE A 44 -7.56 -7.23 -2.07
CA ILE A 44 -6.95 -7.31 -3.41
C ILE A 44 -5.75 -6.35 -3.47
N LEU A 45 -5.93 -5.13 -3.01
CA LEU A 45 -4.88 -4.12 -2.94
C LEU A 45 -3.75 -4.56 -2.00
N VAL A 46 -4.07 -5.13 -0.84
CA VAL A 46 -3.08 -5.68 0.10
C VAL A 46 -2.25 -6.80 -0.55
N LYS A 47 -2.89 -7.72 -1.28
CA LYS A 47 -2.19 -8.80 -2.00
C LYS A 47 -1.23 -8.25 -3.05
N LYS A 48 -1.66 -7.23 -3.81
CA LYS A 48 -0.82 -6.54 -4.80
C LYS A 48 0.36 -5.82 -4.15
N ILE A 49 0.12 -5.09 -3.06
CA ILE A 49 1.18 -4.43 -2.26
C ILE A 49 2.21 -5.47 -1.81
N LYS A 50 1.78 -6.59 -1.24
CA LYS A 50 2.69 -7.64 -0.75
C LYS A 50 3.52 -8.24 -1.89
N SER A 51 2.90 -8.61 -3.00
CA SER A 51 3.62 -9.16 -4.17
C SER A 51 4.66 -8.17 -4.70
N ASN A 52 4.30 -6.89 -4.78
CA ASN A 52 5.17 -5.85 -5.29
C ASN A 52 6.33 -5.55 -4.33
N LEU A 53 6.11 -5.60 -3.02
CA LEU A 53 7.18 -5.44 -2.02
C LEU A 53 8.18 -6.60 -2.09
N VAL A 54 7.69 -7.84 -2.22
CA VAL A 54 8.54 -9.03 -2.39
C VAL A 54 9.42 -8.91 -3.62
N GLN A 55 8.86 -8.45 -4.74
CA GLN A 55 9.63 -8.20 -5.97
C GLN A 55 10.62 -7.04 -5.81
N LEU A 56 10.18 -5.92 -5.24
CA LEU A 56 11.00 -4.70 -5.12
C LEU A 56 12.21 -4.88 -4.21
N PHE A 57 12.10 -5.72 -3.19
CA PHE A 57 13.15 -5.97 -2.21
C PHE A 57 13.77 -7.37 -2.33
N GLU A 58 13.46 -8.10 -3.42
CA GLU A 58 13.99 -9.45 -3.72
C GLU A 58 13.85 -10.41 -2.52
N LEU A 59 12.71 -10.37 -1.85
CA LEU A 59 12.46 -11.13 -0.63
C LEU A 59 12.10 -12.59 -0.97
N ASP A 60 12.57 -13.52 -0.15
CA ASP A 60 12.12 -14.90 -0.23
C ASP A 60 10.64 -15.04 0.17
N LYS A 61 9.86 -15.73 -0.65
CA LYS A 61 8.43 -16.00 -0.38
C LYS A 61 8.17 -17.02 0.72
N ASN A 62 9.23 -17.62 1.28
CA ASN A 62 9.19 -18.74 2.23
C ASN A 62 9.46 -18.34 3.69
N ILE A 63 9.34 -17.05 4.03
CA ILE A 63 9.40 -16.55 5.42
C ILE A 63 7.99 -16.30 5.95
#